data_AF-A0A841CDS8-F1
#
_entry.id   AF-A0A841CDS8-F1
#
_cell.length_a   1.000
_cell.length_b   1.000
_cell.length_c   1.000
_cell.angle_alpha   90.00
_cell.angle_beta   90.00
_cell.angle_gamma   90.00
#
_symmetry.space_group_name_H-M   'P 1'
#
loop_
_entity.id
_entity.type
_entity.pdbx_description
1 polymer ?
#
loop_
_entity_poly.entity_id
_entity_poly.type
_entity_poly.pdbx_seq_one_letter_code
_entity_poly.pdbx_strand_id
1 'polypeptide(L)'
;MSEEPLDLGATDLTAEEEERVRREHDLDRPEEFDRRTGVDERAVARAELLPEEQRVGSADPEAQAREVLRDSEVRTEVPESAPDTFRERRPSGE
;
A
#
# COMPACT_ATOMS: atom_id res chain seq x y z
N MET A 1 20.45 -21.38 18.14
CA MET A 1 19.67 -20.30 18.78
C MET A 1 18.46 -20.11 17.90
N SER A 2 17.27 -20.36 18.43
CA SER A 2 16.04 -20.19 17.66
C SER A 2 15.91 -18.72 17.25
N GLU A 3 15.81 -18.49 15.95
CA GLU A 3 15.47 -17.20 15.38
C GLU A 3 13.98 -16.96 15.66
N GLU A 4 13.64 -16.56 16.88
CA GLU A 4 12.29 -16.07 17.14
C GLU A 4 12.10 -14.79 16.30
N PRO A 5 11.11 -14.77 15.37
CA PRO A 5 10.78 -13.55 14.66
C PRO A 5 10.47 -12.47 15.69
N LEU A 6 10.93 -11.25 15.43
CA LEU A 6 10.52 -10.10 16.24
C LEU A 6 9.00 -10.00 16.12
N ASP A 7 8.30 -10.24 17.23
CA ASP A 7 6.87 -9.98 17.36
C ASP A 7 6.68 -8.46 17.27
N LEU A 8 6.37 -7.98 16.05
CA LEU A 8 6.08 -6.57 15.77
C LEU A 8 4.65 -6.20 16.17
N GLY A 9 3.94 -7.08 16.90
CA GLY A 9 2.51 -7.03 17.14
C GLY A 9 1.77 -7.70 15.99
N ALA A 10 0.81 -8.55 16.31
CA ALA A 10 -0.12 -9.08 15.32
C ALA A 10 -0.86 -7.90 14.65
N THR A 11 -0.64 -7.70 13.36
CA THR A 11 -1.43 -6.78 12.53
C THR A 11 -2.70 -7.45 12.01
N ASP A 12 -2.94 -8.72 12.35
CA ASP A 12 -4.15 -9.45 12.03
C ASP A 12 -5.35 -8.89 12.80
N LEU A 13 -6.05 -7.94 12.18
CA LEU A 13 -7.37 -7.51 12.62
C LEU A 13 -8.35 -8.69 12.55
N THR A 14 -9.25 -8.80 13.53
CA THR A 14 -10.39 -9.71 13.36
C THR A 14 -11.28 -9.22 12.22
N ALA A 15 -12.08 -10.11 11.61
CA ALA A 15 -12.96 -9.72 10.50
C ALA A 15 -13.92 -8.56 10.85
N GLU A 16 -14.41 -8.50 12.10
CA GLU A 16 -15.28 -7.41 12.56
C GLU A 16 -14.51 -6.08 12.70
N GLU A 17 -13.23 -6.15 13.09
CA GLU A 17 -12.37 -4.98 13.19
C GLU A 17 -11.93 -4.49 11.82
N GLU A 18 -11.61 -5.40 10.89
CA GLU A 18 -11.34 -5.07 9.50
C GLU A 18 -12.54 -4.37 8.86
N GLU A 19 -13.76 -4.90 9.02
CA GLU A 19 -14.97 -4.26 8.49
C GLU A 19 -15.18 -2.86 9.10
N ARG A 20 -14.92 -2.69 10.41
CA ARG A 20 -15.02 -1.40 11.06
C ARG A 20 -14.00 -0.40 10.49
N VAL A 21 -12.74 -0.80 10.39
CA VAL A 21 -11.64 0.02 9.84
C VAL A 21 -11.93 0.39 8.39
N ARG A 22 -12.39 -0.55 7.57
CA ARG A 22 -12.78 -0.30 6.17
C ARG A 22 -13.86 0.77 6.04
N ARG A 23 -14.86 0.76 6.93
CA ARG A 23 -15.90 1.80 6.96
C ARG A 23 -15.40 3.13 7.49
N GLU A 24 -14.58 3.13 8.54
CA GLU A 24 -14.03 4.34 9.15
C GLU A 24 -13.11 5.09 8.18
N HIS A 25 -12.32 4.35 7.41
CA HIS A 25 -11.36 4.90 6.46
C HIS A 25 -11.91 5.04 5.04
N ASP A 26 -13.21 4.81 4.80
CA ASP A 26 -13.85 4.87 3.47
C ASP A 26 -13.29 3.87 2.43
N LEU A 27 -12.67 2.76 2.87
CA LEU A 27 -12.09 1.74 1.98
C LEU A 27 -13.13 0.99 1.15
N ASP A 28 -14.38 0.94 1.63
CA ASP A 28 -15.51 0.38 0.88
C ASP A 28 -16.08 1.35 -0.17
N ARG A 29 -15.60 2.60 -0.19
CA ARG A 29 -15.98 3.66 -1.14
C ARG A 29 -14.74 4.26 -1.78
N PRO A 30 -14.10 3.51 -2.70
CA PRO A 30 -12.79 3.87 -3.25
C PRO A 30 -12.77 5.24 -3.96
N GLU A 31 -13.89 5.69 -4.52
CA GLU A 31 -13.98 7.04 -5.12
C GLU A 31 -13.95 8.17 -4.07
N GLU A 32 -14.55 7.95 -2.89
CA GLU A 32 -14.52 8.94 -1.81
C GLU A 32 -13.15 9.00 -1.15
N PHE A 33 -12.54 7.83 -0.95
CA PHE A 33 -11.16 7.70 -0.46
C PHE A 33 -10.17 8.40 -1.39
N ASP A 34 -10.23 8.12 -2.70
CA ASP A 34 -9.32 8.71 -3.68
C ASP A 34 -9.44 10.23 -3.73
N ARG A 35 -10.67 10.74 -3.67
CA ARG A 35 -10.92 12.18 -3.64
C ARG A 35 -10.41 12.83 -2.34
N ARG A 36 -10.60 12.20 -1.18
CA ARG A 36 -10.13 12.72 0.12
C ARG A 36 -8.61 12.77 0.18
N THR A 37 -7.95 11.73 -0.33
CA THR A 37 -6.50 11.59 -0.31
C THR A 37 -5.83 12.27 -1.51
N GLY A 38 -6.58 12.73 -2.51
CA GLY A 38 -6.04 13.32 -3.74
C GLY A 38 -5.30 12.31 -4.62
N VAL A 39 -5.67 11.03 -4.56
CA VAL A 39 -5.08 9.98 -5.39
C VAL A 39 -5.34 10.24 -6.88
N ASP A 40 -6.55 10.67 -7.25
CA ASP A 40 -6.90 10.96 -8.66
C ASP A 40 -6.01 12.03 -9.28
N GLU A 41 -5.76 13.11 -8.53
CA GLU A 41 -4.94 14.24 -8.98
C GLU A 41 -3.47 13.84 -9.13
N ARG A 42 -2.98 12.98 -8.22
CA ARG A 42 -1.59 12.51 -8.20
C ARG A 42 -1.32 11.38 -9.21
N ALA A 43 -2.35 10.60 -9.55
CA ALA A 43 -2.24 9.49 -10.51
C ALA A 43 -1.76 10.00 -11.88
N VAL A 44 -2.29 11.15 -12.35
CA VAL A 44 -1.90 11.75 -13.64
C VAL A 44 -0.39 12.04 -13.69
N ALA A 45 0.18 12.63 -12.64
CA ALA A 45 1.61 12.94 -12.58
C ALA A 45 2.48 11.68 -12.49
N ARG A 46 1.98 10.63 -11.83
CA ARG A 46 2.72 9.37 -11.64
C ARG A 46 2.59 8.42 -12.84
N ALA A 47 1.60 8.61 -13.70
CA ALA A 47 1.36 7.82 -14.91
C ALA A 47 2.42 8.04 -16.01
N GLU A 48 3.32 9.02 -15.84
CA GLU A 48 4.42 9.26 -16.76
C GLU A 48 5.38 8.05 -16.80
N LEU A 49 5.38 7.35 -17.94
CA LEU A 49 6.22 6.17 -18.15
C LEU A 49 7.67 6.56 -18.47
N LEU A 50 8.61 5.84 -17.87
CA LEU A 50 10.03 5.91 -18.25
C LEU A 50 10.23 5.45 -19.72
N PRO A 51 11.31 5.87 -20.40
CA PRO A 51 11.59 5.46 -21.77
C PRO A 51 11.62 3.93 -21.97
N GLU A 52 12.09 3.20 -20.97
CA GLU A 52 12.11 1.74 -20.95
C GLU A 52 10.70 1.14 -20.91
N GLU A 53 9.81 1.75 -20.12
CA GLU A 53 8.44 1.30 -19.91
C GLU A 53 7.57 1.63 -21.13
N GLN A 54 7.85 2.73 -21.83
CA GLN A 54 7.19 3.06 -23.09
C GLN A 54 7.40 1.98 -24.17
N ARG A 55 8.56 1.28 -24.14
CA ARG A 55 8.82 0.16 -25.07
C ARG A 55 8.01 -1.09 -24.77
N VAL A 56 7.76 -1.37 -23.48
CA VAL A 56 6.94 -2.52 -23.05
C VAL A 56 5.45 -2.17 -23.18
N GLY A 57 5.11 -0.90 -22.95
CA GLY A 57 3.76 -0.39 -22.86
C GLY A 57 3.09 -0.78 -21.55
N SER A 58 2.16 0.06 -21.10
CA SER A 58 1.14 -0.31 -20.11
C SER A 58 -0.23 -0.06 -20.72
N ALA A 59 -1.20 -0.94 -20.44
CA ALA A 59 -2.54 -0.84 -20.98
C ALA A 59 -3.28 0.40 -20.43
N ASP A 60 -3.00 0.75 -19.19
CA ASP A 60 -3.52 1.94 -18.52
C ASP A 60 -2.54 2.38 -17.40
N PRO A 61 -1.55 3.23 -17.73
CA PRO A 61 -0.59 3.74 -16.76
C PRO A 61 -1.25 4.52 -15.62
N GLU A 62 -2.36 5.20 -15.88
CA GLU A 62 -3.06 6.02 -14.87
C GLU A 62 -3.82 5.13 -13.89
N ALA A 63 -4.51 4.09 -14.37
CA ALA A 63 -5.14 3.12 -13.48
C ALA A 63 -4.11 2.41 -12.60
N GLN A 64 -2.96 2.04 -13.17
CA GLN A 64 -1.87 1.44 -12.39
C GLN A 64 -1.32 2.41 -11.34
N ALA A 65 -1.10 3.68 -11.70
CA ALA A 65 -0.65 4.69 -10.77
C ALA A 65 -1.66 4.94 -9.63
N ARG A 66 -2.96 4.96 -9.96
CA ARG A 66 -4.06 5.12 -9.01
C ARG A 66 -4.07 3.98 -7.97
N GLU A 67 -3.95 2.74 -8.42
CA GLU A 67 -3.93 1.56 -7.54
C GLU A 67 -2.74 1.59 -6.56
N VAL A 68 -1.54 1.88 -7.07
CA VAL A 68 -0.33 1.97 -6.25
C VAL A 68 -0.42 3.09 -5.22
N LEU A 69 -0.92 4.25 -5.62
CA LEU A 69 -1.10 5.38 -4.70
C LEU A 69 -2.16 5.07 -3.65
N ARG A 70 -3.30 4.49 -4.04
CA ARG A 70 -4.35 4.07 -3.12
C ARG A 70 -3.81 3.11 -2.06
N ASP A 71 -3.12 2.05 -2.47
CA ASP A 71 -2.49 1.10 -1.52
C ASP A 71 -1.54 1.81 -0.54
N SER A 72 -0.75 2.76 -1.04
CA SER A 72 0.16 3.54 -0.20
C SER A 72 -0.59 4.41 0.83
N GLU A 73 -1.70 5.03 0.45
CA GLU A 73 -2.53 5.81 1.37
C GLU A 73 -3.22 4.90 2.40
N VAL A 74 -3.70 3.74 1.98
CA VAL A 74 -4.30 2.74 2.91
C VAL A 74 -3.30 2.35 3.99
N ARG A 75 -2.06 2.03 3.63
CA ARG A 75 -1.00 1.70 4.61
C ARG A 75 -0.58 2.90 5.47
N THR A 76 -0.82 4.12 5.00
CA THR A 76 -0.53 5.34 5.75
C THR A 76 -1.61 5.60 6.81
N GLU A 77 -2.88 5.41 6.46
CA GLU A 77 -3.99 5.62 7.38
C GLU A 77 -4.26 4.42 8.30
N VAL A 78 -3.99 3.22 7.81
CA VAL A 78 -4.15 1.95 8.51
C VAL A 78 -2.80 1.23 8.55
N PRO A 79 -1.93 1.55 9.54
CA PRO A 79 -0.60 0.93 9.65
C PRO A 79 -0.65 -0.60 9.72
N GLU A 80 -1.72 -1.16 10.28
CA GLU A 80 -1.98 -2.61 10.37
C GLU A 80 -2.25 -3.25 9.00
N SER A 81 -2.60 -2.47 7.98
CA SER A 81 -2.71 -2.96 6.59
C SER A 81 -1.36 -3.09 5.88
N ALA A 82 -0.25 -2.68 6.52
CA ALA A 82 1.06 -2.92 5.96
C ALA A 82 1.39 -4.41 6.03
N PRO A 83 1.84 -5.04 4.92
CA PRO A 83 2.28 -6.43 4.97
C PRO A 83 3.44 -6.59 5.95
N ASP A 84 3.48 -7.72 6.66
CA ASP A 84 4.58 -8.06 7.54
C ASP A 84 5.91 -8.02 6.79
N THR A 85 6.76 -7.07 7.15
CA THR A 85 8.10 -6.98 6.57
C THR A 85 9.08 -7.72 7.47
N PHE A 86 9.46 -8.93 7.05
CA PHE A 86 10.58 -9.65 7.65
C PHE A 86 11.87 -8.84 7.43
N ARG A 87 12.41 -8.23 8.49
CA ARG A 87 13.78 -7.68 8.48
C ARG A 87 14.77 -8.82 8.67
N GLU A 88 15.26 -9.37 7.57
CA GLU A 88 16.42 -10.26 7.61
C GLU A 88 17.63 -9.46 8.13
N ARG A 89 18.10 -9.75 9.35
CA ARG A 89 19.33 -9.15 9.87
C ARG A 89 20.49 -9.69 9.07
N ARG A 90 20.95 -8.92 8.08
CA ARG A 90 22.27 -9.16 7.50
C ARG A 90 23.31 -8.97 8.61
N PRO A 91 24.18 -9.96 8.88
CA PRO A 91 25.33 -9.70 9.73
C PRO A 91 26.18 -8.65 9.01
N SER A 92 26.30 -7.47 9.59
CA SER A 92 27.32 -6.51 9.19
C SER A 92 28.65 -7.19 9.47
N GLY A 93 29.32 -7.67 8.43
CA GLY A 93 30.67 -8.20 8.55
C GLY A 93 31.57 -7.13 9.13
N GLU A 94 32.37 -7.53 10.14
CA GLU A 94 33.48 -6.76 10.68
C GLU A 94 34.50 -6.35 9.60
#